data_AF-A0A8X6RF25-F1
#
_entry.id   AF-A0A8X6RF25-F1
#
_cell.length_a   1.000
_cell.length_b   1.000
_cell.length_c   1.000
_cell.angle_alpha   90.00
_cell.angle_beta   90.00
_cell.angle_gamma   90.00
#
_symmetry.space_group_name_H-M   'P 1'
#
loop_
_entity.id
_entity.type
_entity.pdbx_description
1 polymer ?
#
loop_
_entity_poly.entity_id
_entity_poly.type
_entity_poly.pdbx_seq_one_letter_code
_entity_poly.pdbx_strand_id
1 'polypeptide(L)'
;MNWIIILITDGASTSGYSPVEISRQLKGNGVIIFAVGVAQVNTDEVKSVASSKDHIYILKDFDYIKSINEYLKKETNEVSWDYTPDHFMCDSFCENRTNCCDFHAKCYCGTRGGDYECVCDAGYQGTGHRHQCQMCPKGTYKKFNRKALRKCPEHSTTPGEGSTSFDDCKCEIGYEKIAKFCQPIKCAQLESPDGGLLIPTNCSDTFGSKCSLRCKEGFCPFSCHLASANPSILPWNRSPLPTRQCLETGKWTGEDFFCEKMRCPVLDSPLHGKDNCSGLHFVFGTTCQFDCEAGYELQGSRLRTCLVDGTWTGSQTHCEEIKCEPLKHNMQLKVKPEKCSNQKMPFRSKCR
;
A
#
# COMPACT_ATOMS: atom_id res chain seq x y z
N MET A 1 54.30 -44.05 -27.74
CA MET A 1 52.97 -43.56 -27.35
C MET A 1 52.38 -44.64 -26.48
N ASN A 2 52.23 -44.39 -25.17
CA ASN A 2 51.73 -45.42 -24.24
C ASN A 2 50.21 -45.36 -24.28
N TRP A 3 49.59 -46.44 -24.72
CA TRP A 3 48.14 -46.56 -24.76
C TRP A 3 47.66 -46.94 -23.35
N ILE A 4 46.67 -46.22 -22.85
CA ILE A 4 46.05 -46.50 -21.55
C ILE A 4 44.62 -46.94 -21.81
N ILE A 5 44.24 -48.06 -21.23
CA ILE A 5 42.87 -48.57 -21.23
C ILE A 5 42.35 -48.54 -19.79
N ILE A 6 41.17 -47.96 -19.60
CA ILE A 6 40.43 -48.03 -18.34
C ILE A 6 39.24 -48.95 -18.57
N LEU A 7 39.27 -50.13 -17.97
CA LEU A 7 38.21 -51.12 -18.03
C LEU A 7 37.31 -50.98 -16.80
N ILE A 8 36.01 -50.75 -17.00
CA ILE A 8 35.01 -50.73 -15.92
C ILE A 8 34.13 -51.98 -16.07
N THR A 9 34.00 -52.79 -15.02
CA THR A 9 33.28 -54.07 -15.08
C THR A 9 32.65 -54.44 -13.73
N ASP A 10 31.54 -55.17 -13.75
CA ASP A 10 30.92 -55.81 -12.59
C ASP A 10 31.50 -57.22 -12.29
N GLY A 11 32.51 -57.65 -13.06
CA GLY A 11 33.30 -58.85 -12.78
C GLY A 11 32.67 -60.18 -13.19
N ALA A 12 31.63 -60.19 -14.03
CA ALA A 12 31.08 -61.41 -14.59
C ALA A 12 31.13 -61.38 -16.12
N SER A 13 32.09 -62.09 -16.73
CA SER A 13 32.04 -62.32 -18.18
C SER A 13 30.86 -63.25 -18.52
N THR A 14 29.87 -62.72 -19.24
CA THR A 14 28.62 -63.43 -19.59
C THR A 14 28.67 -64.16 -20.94
N SER A 15 29.76 -64.06 -21.70
CA SER A 15 29.81 -64.47 -23.11
C SER A 15 30.77 -65.62 -23.45
N GLY A 16 31.31 -66.32 -22.44
CA GLY A 16 32.21 -67.48 -22.66
C GLY A 16 33.61 -67.11 -23.17
N TYR A 17 33.91 -65.83 -23.35
CA TYR A 17 35.25 -65.32 -23.64
C TYR A 17 35.89 -64.79 -22.35
N SER A 18 37.11 -65.25 -22.05
CA SER A 18 37.87 -64.76 -20.90
C SER A 18 38.60 -63.46 -21.27
N PRO A 19 38.31 -62.32 -20.61
CA PRO A 19 39.00 -61.05 -20.85
C PRO A 19 40.49 -61.09 -20.48
N VAL A 20 40.94 -62.16 -19.81
CA VAL A 20 42.33 -62.37 -19.40
C VAL A 20 43.27 -62.60 -20.58
N GLU A 21 42.82 -63.28 -21.63
CA GLU A 21 43.69 -63.60 -22.78
C GLU A 21 43.98 -62.35 -23.62
N ILE A 22 42.92 -61.59 -23.91
CA ILE A 22 43.01 -60.33 -24.68
C ILE A 22 43.82 -59.29 -23.91
N SER A 23 43.60 -59.18 -22.60
CA SER A 23 44.37 -58.25 -21.77
C SER A 23 45.86 -58.61 -21.70
N ARG A 24 46.23 -59.89 -21.75
CA ARG A 24 47.65 -60.30 -21.83
C ARG A 24 48.30 -59.83 -23.13
N GLN A 25 47.60 -59.97 -24.27
CA GLN A 25 48.10 -59.49 -25.57
C GLN A 25 48.26 -57.97 -25.60
N LEU A 26 47.27 -57.24 -25.08
CA LEU A 26 47.32 -55.78 -25.00
C LEU A 26 48.49 -55.31 -24.12
N LYS A 27 48.67 -55.94 -22.95
CA LYS A 27 49.82 -55.67 -22.06
C LYS A 27 51.16 -55.96 -22.74
N GLY A 28 51.25 -57.05 -23.50
CA GLY A 28 52.43 -57.41 -24.30
C GLY A 28 52.78 -56.36 -25.36
N ASN A 29 51.79 -55.64 -25.88
CA ASN A 29 51.96 -54.55 -26.84
C ASN A 29 52.25 -53.18 -26.17
N GLY A 30 52.53 -53.16 -24.86
CA GLY A 30 52.85 -51.94 -24.12
C GLY A 30 51.63 -51.11 -23.70
N VAL A 31 50.43 -51.69 -23.74
CA VAL A 31 49.20 -51.03 -23.26
C VAL A 31 49.10 -51.17 -21.74
N ILE A 32 48.88 -50.06 -21.05
CA ILE A 32 48.66 -50.02 -19.60
C ILE A 32 47.16 -50.12 -19.34
N ILE A 33 46.73 -51.15 -18.62
CA ILE A 33 45.33 -51.41 -18.31
C ILE A 33 45.10 -51.10 -16.83
N PHE A 34 44.15 -50.19 -16.57
CA PHE A 34 43.54 -49.95 -15.28
C PHE A 34 42.19 -50.65 -15.23
N ALA A 35 41.94 -51.42 -14.18
CA ALA A 35 40.72 -52.20 -14.03
C ALA A 35 39.91 -51.70 -12.83
N VAL A 36 38.68 -51.30 -13.08
CA VAL A 36 37.73 -50.76 -12.11
C VAL A 36 36.57 -51.75 -11.96
N GLY A 37 36.55 -52.50 -10.87
CA GLY A 37 35.45 -53.37 -10.50
C GLY A 37 34.34 -52.60 -9.79
N VAL A 38 33.07 -52.80 -10.12
CA VAL A 38 31.93 -52.16 -9.46
C VAL A 38 30.97 -53.20 -8.86
N ALA A 39 30.59 -53.05 -7.58
CA ALA A 39 29.73 -53.95 -6.82
C ALA A 39 30.36 -55.31 -6.45
N GLN A 40 29.62 -56.42 -6.48
CA GLN A 40 30.11 -57.76 -6.11
C GLN A 40 30.90 -58.40 -7.25
N VAL A 41 32.11 -57.89 -7.46
CA VAL A 41 32.99 -58.28 -8.57
C VAL A 41 33.84 -59.50 -8.21
N ASN A 42 34.06 -60.39 -9.19
CA ASN A 42 35.11 -61.40 -9.11
C ASN A 42 36.50 -60.74 -9.09
N THR A 43 37.07 -60.58 -7.90
CA THR A 43 38.31 -59.83 -7.71
C THR A 43 39.51 -60.45 -8.41
N ASP A 44 39.49 -61.75 -8.70
CA ASP A 44 40.62 -62.43 -9.34
C ASP A 44 40.65 -62.21 -10.85
N GLU A 45 39.49 -62.09 -11.48
CA GLU A 45 39.37 -61.72 -12.89
C GLU A 45 39.85 -60.28 -13.13
N VAL A 46 39.40 -59.33 -12.31
CA VAL A 46 39.82 -57.92 -12.43
C VAL A 46 41.32 -57.74 -12.16
N LYS A 47 41.89 -58.48 -11.20
CA LYS A 47 43.35 -58.49 -10.95
C LYS A 47 44.14 -59.02 -12.14
N SER A 48 43.62 -60.04 -12.82
CA SER A 48 44.32 -60.65 -13.95
C SER A 48 44.33 -59.77 -15.21
N VAL A 49 43.35 -58.88 -15.33
CA VAL A 49 43.22 -57.95 -16.46
C VAL A 49 44.12 -56.72 -16.30
N ALA A 50 44.20 -56.13 -15.10
CA ALA A 50 45.04 -54.96 -14.84
C ALA A 50 46.54 -55.20 -15.12
N SER A 51 47.27 -54.13 -15.46
CA SER A 51 48.72 -54.20 -15.70
C SER A 51 49.57 -54.20 -14.44
N SER A 52 49.06 -53.66 -13.33
CA SER A 52 49.71 -53.63 -12.01
C SER A 52 48.67 -53.77 -10.91
N LYS A 53 49.12 -54.16 -9.72
CA LYS A 53 48.28 -54.13 -8.50
C LYS A 53 47.82 -52.71 -8.15
N ASP A 54 48.64 -51.71 -8.50
CA ASP A 54 48.32 -50.29 -8.29
C ASP A 54 47.31 -49.74 -9.31
N HIS A 55 46.94 -50.54 -10.32
CA HIS A 55 45.99 -50.17 -11.37
C HIS A 55 44.61 -50.81 -11.17
N ILE A 56 44.32 -51.31 -9.96
CA ILE A 56 43.07 -52.00 -9.63
C ILE A 56 42.28 -51.15 -8.65
N TYR A 57 41.04 -50.83 -9.01
CA TYR A 57 40.12 -50.10 -8.16
C TYR A 57 38.84 -50.91 -8.00
N ILE A 58 38.37 -51.11 -6.77
CA ILE A 58 37.11 -51.81 -6.50
C ILE A 58 36.16 -50.82 -5.82
N LEU A 59 35.05 -50.56 -6.48
CA LEU A 59 34.04 -49.58 -6.08
C LEU A 59 32.80 -50.31 -5.60
N LYS A 60 32.13 -49.74 -4.59
CA LYS A 60 30.98 -50.38 -3.95
C LYS A 60 29.75 -50.47 -4.87
N ASP A 61 29.54 -49.46 -5.70
CA ASP A 61 28.42 -49.31 -6.62
C ASP A 61 28.73 -48.23 -7.66
N PHE A 62 27.89 -48.10 -8.69
CA PHE A 62 28.06 -47.06 -9.72
C PHE A 62 27.80 -45.64 -9.15
N ASP A 63 27.03 -45.53 -8.06
CA ASP A 63 26.79 -44.25 -7.37
C ASP A 63 28.08 -43.72 -6.72
N TYR A 64 28.99 -44.61 -6.30
CA TYR A 64 30.30 -44.23 -5.79
C TYR A 64 31.15 -43.52 -6.86
N ILE A 65 31.10 -43.96 -8.12
CA ILE A 65 31.78 -43.25 -9.25
C ILE A 65 31.24 -41.83 -9.38
N LYS A 66 29.92 -41.67 -9.27
CA LYS A 66 29.27 -40.35 -9.32
C LYS A 66 29.72 -39.45 -8.16
N SER A 67 29.86 -40.01 -6.95
CA SER A 67 30.35 -39.26 -5.80
C SER A 67 31.85 -38.89 -5.89
N ILE A 68 32.68 -39.70 -6.55
CA ILE A 68 34.07 -39.32 -6.88
C ILE A 68 34.07 -38.12 -7.84
N ASN A 69 33.20 -38.11 -8.85
CA ASN A 69 33.10 -36.98 -9.76
C ASN A 69 32.68 -35.69 -9.02
N GLU A 70 31.71 -35.78 -8.11
CA GLU A 70 31.30 -34.66 -7.24
C GLU A 70 32.43 -34.18 -6.31
N TYR A 71 33.21 -35.12 -5.75
CA TYR A 71 34.38 -34.81 -4.92
C TYR A 71 35.49 -34.14 -5.71
N LEU A 72 35.84 -34.64 -6.90
CA LEU A 72 36.85 -34.06 -7.77
C LEU A 72 36.45 -32.66 -8.26
N LYS A 73 35.18 -32.44 -8.59
CA LYS A 73 34.64 -31.11 -8.91
C LYS A 73 34.86 -30.11 -7.76
N LYS A 74 34.72 -30.57 -6.51
CA LYS A 74 34.93 -29.76 -5.30
C LYS A 74 36.40 -29.54 -4.97
N GLU A 75 37.24 -30.57 -5.13
CA GLU A 75 38.66 -30.56 -4.74
C GLU A 75 39.54 -29.81 -5.75
N THR A 76 39.26 -29.95 -7.05
CA THR A 76 39.97 -29.21 -8.11
C THR A 76 39.67 -27.71 -8.11
N ASN A 77 38.72 -27.28 -7.27
CA ASN A 77 38.21 -25.92 -7.22
C ASN A 77 37.91 -25.44 -8.65
N GLU A 78 37.21 -26.27 -9.45
CA GLU A 78 36.78 -25.89 -10.80
C GLU A 78 35.83 -24.69 -10.68
N VAL A 79 36.40 -23.50 -10.67
CA VAL A 79 35.69 -22.21 -10.70
C VAL A 79 35.47 -21.72 -12.13
N SER A 80 36.12 -22.36 -13.11
CA SER A 80 36.03 -21.98 -14.51
C SER A 80 34.86 -22.68 -15.19
N TRP A 81 33.69 -22.11 -14.95
CA TRP A 81 32.73 -21.93 -16.03
C TRP A 81 33.19 -20.67 -16.80
N ASP A 82 34.35 -20.72 -17.47
CA ASP A 82 34.73 -19.62 -18.35
C ASP A 82 33.72 -19.58 -19.49
N TYR A 83 33.22 -18.37 -19.76
CA TYR A 83 32.39 -18.14 -20.93
C TYR A 83 33.17 -18.59 -22.16
N THR A 84 32.70 -19.64 -22.82
CA THR A 84 33.23 -20.02 -24.12
C THR A 84 32.38 -19.33 -25.19
N PRO A 85 32.98 -18.48 -26.04
CA PRO A 85 32.28 -17.98 -27.23
C PRO A 85 32.07 -19.11 -28.26
N ASP A 86 32.79 -20.23 -28.12
CA ASP A 86 32.66 -21.39 -28.98
C ASP A 86 31.56 -22.34 -28.47
N HIS A 87 30.39 -22.28 -29.12
CA HIS A 87 29.25 -23.15 -28.88
C HIS A 87 29.55 -24.64 -29.14
N PHE A 88 30.49 -24.95 -30.03
CA PHE A 88 30.80 -26.34 -30.41
C PHE A 88 31.40 -27.14 -29.26
N MET A 89 32.10 -26.48 -28.33
CA MET A 89 32.61 -27.13 -27.12
C MET A 89 31.47 -27.66 -26.24
N CYS A 90 30.46 -26.84 -25.97
CA CYS A 90 29.30 -27.26 -25.20
C CYS A 90 28.46 -28.30 -25.92
N ASP A 91 28.38 -28.18 -27.25
CA ASP A 91 27.64 -29.13 -28.06
C ASP A 91 28.16 -30.56 -27.90
N SER A 92 29.46 -30.75 -27.65
CA SER A 92 30.03 -32.07 -27.40
C SER A 92 29.50 -32.79 -26.14
N PHE A 93 28.88 -32.07 -25.20
CA PHE A 93 28.45 -32.58 -23.90
C PHE A 93 26.94 -32.84 -23.77
N CYS A 94 26.12 -32.53 -24.77
CA CYS A 94 24.68 -32.85 -24.75
C CYS A 94 24.28 -33.96 -25.73
N GLU A 95 23.14 -34.63 -25.47
CA GLU A 95 22.71 -35.87 -26.17
C GLU A 95 22.67 -35.73 -27.70
N ASN A 96 22.18 -34.61 -28.23
CA ASN A 96 22.02 -34.36 -29.67
C ASN A 96 23.25 -33.77 -30.36
N ARG A 97 24.32 -33.52 -29.60
CA ARG A 97 25.60 -32.95 -30.04
C ARG A 97 25.54 -31.68 -30.88
N THR A 98 24.43 -30.94 -30.81
CA THR A 98 24.16 -29.74 -31.61
C THR A 98 23.15 -28.83 -30.89
N ASN A 99 23.39 -27.52 -30.88
CA ASN A 99 22.48 -26.48 -30.37
C ASN A 99 21.96 -26.75 -28.94
N CYS A 100 22.86 -27.08 -28.00
CA CYS A 100 22.46 -27.47 -26.65
C CYS A 100 21.87 -26.30 -25.83
N CYS A 101 22.33 -25.06 -26.09
CA CYS A 101 21.79 -23.85 -25.48
C CYS A 101 20.89 -23.08 -26.45
N ASP A 102 19.96 -22.31 -25.90
CA ASP A 102 19.14 -21.37 -26.64
C ASP A 102 19.98 -20.32 -27.38
N PHE A 103 19.42 -19.72 -28.43
CA PHE A 103 20.05 -18.61 -29.14
C PHE A 103 20.26 -17.38 -28.24
N HIS A 104 19.40 -17.17 -27.25
CA HIS A 104 19.54 -16.12 -26.24
C HIS A 104 20.21 -16.63 -24.96
N ALA A 105 21.08 -17.64 -25.05
CA ALA A 105 21.83 -18.17 -23.93
C ALA A 105 23.31 -18.28 -24.25
N LYS A 106 24.12 -17.98 -23.23
CA LYS A 106 25.55 -18.24 -23.24
C LYS A 106 25.80 -19.61 -22.65
N CYS A 107 26.70 -20.34 -23.30
CA CYS A 107 27.15 -21.60 -22.76
C CYS A 107 28.42 -21.43 -21.91
N TYR A 108 28.43 -22.13 -20.80
CA TYR A 108 29.58 -22.32 -19.95
C TYR A 108 29.84 -23.83 -19.87
N CYS A 109 31.06 -24.29 -20.17
CA CYS A 109 31.40 -25.72 -20.11
C CYS A 109 32.62 -25.97 -19.21
N GLY A 110 32.53 -26.97 -18.34
CA GLY A 110 33.63 -27.46 -17.53
C GLY A 110 34.45 -28.47 -18.32
N THR A 111 35.68 -28.09 -18.66
CA THR A 111 36.53 -28.89 -19.56
C THR A 111 37.07 -30.18 -18.94
N ARG A 112 37.05 -30.36 -17.60
CA ARG A 112 37.50 -31.60 -16.94
C ARG A 112 36.35 -32.48 -16.45
N GLY A 113 35.25 -31.88 -16.00
CA GLY A 113 34.08 -32.61 -15.50
C GLY A 113 33.09 -33.09 -16.57
N GLY A 114 33.17 -32.56 -17.80
CA GLY A 114 32.24 -32.86 -18.89
C GLY A 114 30.82 -32.29 -18.69
N ASP A 115 30.65 -31.40 -17.72
CA ASP A 115 29.38 -30.71 -17.48
C ASP A 115 29.31 -29.42 -18.31
N TYR A 116 28.09 -29.01 -18.70
CA TYR A 116 27.80 -27.73 -19.33
C TYR A 116 26.60 -27.06 -18.67
N GLU A 117 26.54 -25.74 -18.73
CA GLU A 117 25.43 -24.94 -18.25
C GLU A 117 25.09 -23.84 -19.26
N CYS A 118 23.80 -23.72 -19.57
CA CYS A 118 23.28 -22.65 -20.38
C CYS A 118 22.71 -21.54 -19.49
N VAL A 119 23.10 -20.29 -19.72
CA VAL A 119 22.56 -19.14 -18.98
C VAL A 119 22.03 -18.13 -19.96
N CYS A 120 20.73 -17.81 -19.87
CA CYS A 120 20.13 -16.80 -20.75
C CYS A 120 20.85 -15.45 -20.63
N ASP A 121 20.88 -14.68 -21.71
CA ASP A 121 21.48 -13.36 -21.80
C ASP A 121 20.85 -12.35 -20.83
N ALA A 122 21.49 -11.19 -20.69
CA ALA A 122 20.91 -10.06 -19.98
C ALA A 122 19.55 -9.70 -20.61
N GLY A 123 18.55 -9.43 -19.79
CA GLY A 123 17.17 -9.19 -20.26
C GLY A 123 16.38 -10.47 -20.59
N TYR A 124 16.97 -11.68 -20.50
CA TYR A 124 16.27 -12.95 -20.73
C TYR A 124 16.33 -13.89 -19.52
N GLN A 125 15.23 -14.57 -19.21
CA GLN A 125 15.12 -15.57 -18.14
C GLN A 125 14.73 -16.94 -18.67
N GLY A 126 15.00 -17.98 -17.88
CA GLY A 126 14.74 -19.37 -18.25
C GLY A 126 15.91 -20.28 -17.87
N THR A 127 15.82 -21.52 -18.31
CA THR A 127 16.86 -22.54 -18.05
C THR A 127 18.09 -22.38 -18.94
N GLY A 128 18.03 -21.55 -19.99
CA GLY A 128 19.10 -21.42 -20.98
C GLY A 128 19.08 -22.49 -22.07
N HIS A 129 18.31 -23.56 -21.91
CA HIS A 129 18.21 -24.63 -22.91
C HIS A 129 17.28 -24.24 -24.06
N ARG A 130 17.37 -24.99 -25.15
CA ARG A 130 16.72 -24.70 -26.43
C ARG A 130 15.24 -24.28 -26.32
N HIS A 131 14.94 -23.09 -26.86
CA HIS A 131 13.63 -22.42 -26.89
C HIS A 131 13.05 -22.06 -25.51
N GLN A 132 13.89 -21.94 -24.47
CA GLN A 132 13.46 -21.69 -23.10
C GLN A 132 13.90 -20.33 -22.56
N CYS A 133 14.67 -19.53 -23.31
CA CYS A 133 14.95 -18.14 -22.93
C CYS A 133 13.83 -17.20 -23.38
N GLN A 134 13.18 -16.56 -22.41
CA GLN A 134 12.11 -15.60 -22.61
C GLN A 134 12.52 -14.23 -22.07
N MET A 135 11.99 -13.14 -22.63
CA MET A 135 12.26 -11.80 -22.12
C MET A 135 11.84 -11.68 -20.65
N CYS A 136 12.61 -10.91 -19.88
CA CYS A 136 12.27 -10.63 -18.49
C CYS A 136 10.93 -9.88 -18.45
N PRO A 137 9.95 -10.33 -17.65
CA PRO A 137 8.65 -9.70 -17.58
C PRO A 137 8.77 -8.29 -17.01
N LYS A 138 7.79 -7.45 -17.32
CA LYS A 138 7.73 -6.07 -16.84
C LYS A 138 7.86 -6.02 -15.30
N GLY A 139 8.65 -5.07 -14.80
CA GLY A 139 8.97 -4.93 -13.37
C GLY A 139 10.11 -5.82 -12.88
N THR A 140 10.83 -6.48 -13.80
CA THR A 140 12.02 -7.27 -13.49
C THR A 140 13.17 -6.92 -14.44
N TYR A 141 14.40 -7.16 -13.99
CA TYR A 141 15.60 -6.94 -14.78
C TYR A 141 16.64 -8.02 -14.54
N LYS A 142 17.47 -8.29 -15.55
CA LYS A 142 18.59 -9.24 -15.44
C LYS A 142 19.87 -8.64 -16.03
N LYS A 143 20.89 -8.50 -15.17
CA LYS A 143 22.22 -7.99 -15.54
C LYS A 143 23.07 -9.09 -16.19
N PHE A 144 24.12 -8.67 -16.90
CA PHE A 144 25.14 -9.55 -17.46
C PHE A 144 25.77 -10.49 -16.40
N ASN A 145 26.02 -11.75 -16.77
CA ASN A 145 26.60 -12.80 -15.91
C ASN A 145 25.86 -13.09 -14.58
N ARG A 146 24.59 -12.69 -14.45
CA ARG A 146 23.73 -13.07 -13.32
C ARG A 146 22.73 -14.12 -13.78
N LYS A 147 22.70 -15.28 -13.14
CA LYS A 147 21.67 -16.31 -13.40
C LYS A 147 20.28 -15.87 -12.94
N ALA A 148 20.23 -15.22 -11.77
CA ALA A 148 18.97 -14.86 -11.13
C ALA A 148 18.34 -13.58 -11.70
N LEU A 149 17.04 -13.67 -11.99
CA LEU A 149 16.16 -12.53 -12.26
C LEU A 149 16.02 -11.67 -10.99
N ARG A 150 16.03 -10.34 -11.14
CA ARG A 150 15.79 -9.41 -10.03
C ARG A 150 14.50 -8.63 -10.25
N LYS A 151 13.75 -8.43 -9.16
CA LYS A 151 12.57 -7.58 -9.16
C LYS A 151 12.97 -6.12 -8.98
N CYS A 152 12.23 -5.22 -9.62
CA CYS A 152 12.28 -3.81 -9.29
C CYS A 152 11.84 -3.57 -7.83
N PRO A 153 12.20 -2.44 -7.22
CA PRO A 153 11.67 -2.03 -5.92
C PRO A 153 10.14 -2.05 -5.88
N GLU A 154 9.57 -2.14 -4.69
CA GLU A 154 8.12 -2.04 -4.50
C GLU A 154 7.58 -0.71 -5.09
N HIS A 155 6.38 -0.75 -5.68
CA HIS A 155 5.76 0.38 -6.38
C HIS A 155 6.60 0.97 -7.52
N SER A 156 7.35 0.10 -8.22
CA SER A 156 8.13 0.48 -9.39
C SER A 156 8.11 -0.60 -10.45
N THR A 157 8.25 -0.18 -11.69
CA THR A 157 8.16 -1.05 -12.85
C THR A 157 9.10 -0.60 -13.97
N THR A 158 9.39 -1.49 -14.90
CA THR A 158 10.18 -1.17 -16.10
C THR A 158 9.24 -0.63 -17.19
N PRO A 159 9.73 0.15 -18.19
CA PRO A 159 8.90 0.65 -19.28
C PRO A 159 8.24 -0.48 -20.10
N GLY A 160 8.95 -1.60 -20.26
CA GLY A 160 8.50 -2.80 -20.96
C GLY A 160 9.24 -4.04 -20.47
N GLU A 161 9.19 -5.11 -21.27
CA GLU A 161 9.89 -6.37 -21.03
C GLU A 161 11.38 -6.28 -21.41
N GLY A 162 12.18 -7.25 -20.97
CA GLY A 162 13.58 -7.39 -21.40
C GLY A 162 14.58 -6.43 -20.74
N SER A 163 14.24 -5.81 -19.62
CA SER A 163 15.14 -4.85 -18.96
C SER A 163 16.44 -5.50 -18.47
N THR A 164 17.55 -4.79 -18.64
CA THR A 164 18.89 -5.26 -18.30
C THR A 164 19.49 -4.54 -17.10
N SER A 165 18.91 -3.42 -16.67
CA SER A 165 19.44 -2.56 -15.60
C SER A 165 18.40 -2.21 -14.53
N PHE A 166 18.89 -1.95 -13.32
CA PHE A 166 18.09 -1.40 -12.23
C PHE A 166 17.59 0.03 -12.53
N ASP A 167 18.33 0.80 -13.33
CA ASP A 167 18.00 2.20 -13.62
C ASP A 167 16.76 2.36 -14.53
N ASP A 168 16.36 1.27 -15.17
CA ASP A 168 15.11 1.18 -15.93
C ASP A 168 13.89 1.08 -15.01
N CYS A 169 14.05 0.69 -13.74
CA CYS A 169 12.95 0.68 -12.78
C CYS A 169 12.53 2.12 -12.47
N LYS A 170 11.33 2.49 -12.91
CA LYS A 170 10.68 3.79 -12.65
C LYS A 170 9.55 3.60 -11.65
N CYS A 171 9.36 4.56 -10.76
CA CYS A 171 8.24 4.53 -9.82
C CYS A 171 6.91 4.59 -10.57
N GLU A 172 5.92 3.87 -10.04
CA GLU A 172 4.55 3.93 -10.53
C GLU A 172 3.92 5.31 -10.26
N ILE A 173 2.81 5.62 -10.95
CA ILE A 173 2.11 6.90 -10.76
C ILE A 173 1.68 7.04 -9.30
N GLY A 174 1.95 8.21 -8.71
CA GLY A 174 1.67 8.48 -7.30
C GLY A 174 2.82 8.12 -6.34
N TYR A 175 3.95 7.64 -6.87
CA TYR A 175 5.16 7.38 -6.11
C TYR A 175 6.34 8.19 -6.65
N GLU A 176 7.20 8.65 -5.76
CA GLU A 176 8.42 9.38 -6.07
C GLU A 176 9.67 8.58 -5.68
N LYS A 177 10.76 8.78 -6.44
CA LYS A 177 12.02 8.09 -6.22
C LYS A 177 12.81 8.79 -5.12
N ILE A 178 12.91 8.13 -3.96
CA ILE A 178 13.75 8.58 -2.85
C ILE A 178 14.87 7.57 -2.67
N ALA A 179 16.08 8.00 -3.06
CA ALA A 179 17.27 7.15 -3.16
C ALA A 179 17.06 5.92 -4.06
N LYS A 180 16.94 4.72 -3.48
CA LYS A 180 16.77 3.44 -4.18
C LYS A 180 15.35 2.87 -4.09
N PHE A 181 14.43 3.58 -3.46
CA PHE A 181 13.07 3.13 -3.20
C PHE A 181 12.05 4.11 -3.77
N CYS A 182 10.86 3.60 -4.04
CA CYS A 182 9.71 4.42 -4.42
C CYS A 182 8.83 4.60 -3.19
N GLN A 183 8.62 5.85 -2.79
CA GLN A 183 7.78 6.21 -1.66
C GLN A 183 6.52 6.92 -2.17
N PRO A 184 5.36 6.75 -1.51
CA PRO A 184 4.14 7.40 -1.95
C PRO A 184 4.30 8.92 -1.83
N ILE A 185 3.86 9.64 -2.84
CA ILE A 185 3.85 11.10 -2.84
C ILE A 185 3.01 11.59 -1.67
N LYS A 186 3.52 12.59 -0.95
CA LYS A 186 2.83 13.18 0.20
C LYS A 186 2.11 14.46 -0.18
N CYS A 187 0.85 14.56 0.23
CA CYS A 187 0.08 15.80 0.20
C CYS A 187 0.32 16.62 1.47
N ALA A 188 -0.05 17.91 1.43
CA ALA A 188 -0.05 18.74 2.63
C ALA A 188 -0.96 18.13 3.70
N GLN A 189 -0.53 18.19 4.97
CA GLN A 189 -1.33 17.68 6.09
C GLN A 189 -2.65 18.47 6.18
N LEU A 190 -3.78 17.76 6.13
CA LEU A 190 -5.09 18.38 6.30
C LEU A 190 -5.32 18.72 7.76
N GLU A 191 -5.79 19.94 8.00
CA GLU A 191 -6.26 20.38 9.30
C GLU A 191 -7.79 20.41 9.34
N SER A 192 -8.36 20.23 10.54
CA SER A 192 -9.80 20.35 10.71
C SER A 192 -10.21 21.81 10.58
N PRO A 193 -11.18 22.16 9.73
CA PRO A 193 -11.66 23.53 9.63
C PRO A 193 -12.39 23.95 10.91
N ASP A 194 -12.51 25.26 11.13
CA ASP A 194 -13.27 25.80 12.26
C ASP A 194 -14.70 25.24 12.27
N GLY A 195 -15.13 24.72 13.42
CA GLY A 195 -16.44 24.07 13.54
C GLY A 195 -16.58 22.74 12.80
N GLY A 196 -15.52 22.23 12.17
CA GLY A 196 -15.48 20.95 11.48
C GLY A 196 -14.52 19.94 12.10
N LEU A 197 -14.55 18.73 11.54
CA LEU A 197 -13.71 17.60 11.92
C LEU A 197 -13.39 16.74 10.69
N LEU A 198 -12.21 16.14 10.70
CA LEU A 198 -11.75 15.17 9.71
C LEU A 198 -12.19 13.75 10.11
N ILE A 199 -12.51 12.94 9.12
CA ILE A 199 -12.90 11.54 9.26
C ILE A 199 -12.06 10.70 8.28
N PRO A 200 -11.18 9.80 8.77
CA PRO A 200 -10.83 9.60 10.18
C PRO A 200 -10.14 10.83 10.79
N THR A 201 -10.09 10.94 12.12
CA THR A 201 -9.48 12.08 12.82
C THR A 201 -8.02 12.33 12.41
N ASN A 202 -7.28 11.23 12.17
CA ASN A 202 -5.93 11.26 11.66
C ASN A 202 -5.94 10.76 10.21
N CYS A 203 -6.05 11.70 9.27
CA CYS A 203 -6.00 11.37 7.85
C CYS A 203 -4.56 11.13 7.41
N SER A 204 -4.32 10.01 6.71
CA SER A 204 -3.05 9.77 6.04
C SER A 204 -2.85 10.81 4.94
N ASP A 205 -1.63 11.30 4.77
CA ASP A 205 -1.23 12.30 3.79
C ASP A 205 -0.59 11.68 2.53
N THR A 206 -0.58 10.36 2.41
CA THR A 206 0.05 9.64 1.28
C THR A 206 -0.89 9.51 0.07
N PHE A 207 -0.33 9.44 -1.14
CA PHE A 207 -1.06 9.20 -2.39
C PHE A 207 -2.17 8.15 -2.27
N GLY A 208 -3.36 8.49 -2.79
CA GLY A 208 -4.53 7.63 -2.76
C GLY A 208 -5.30 7.62 -1.43
N SER A 209 -4.76 8.21 -0.36
CA SER A 209 -5.49 8.37 0.90
C SER A 209 -6.75 9.22 0.71
N LYS A 210 -7.77 8.92 1.50
CA LYS A 210 -9.05 9.65 1.50
C LYS A 210 -9.38 10.18 2.88
N CYS A 211 -9.87 11.40 2.93
CA CYS A 211 -10.22 12.10 4.16
C CYS A 211 -11.56 12.81 3.98
N SER A 212 -12.56 12.45 4.78
CA SER A 212 -13.88 13.05 4.73
C SER A 212 -14.00 14.19 5.75
N LEU A 213 -14.80 15.19 5.43
CA LEU A 213 -15.04 16.37 6.27
C LEU A 213 -16.46 16.33 6.80
N ARG A 214 -16.62 16.60 8.09
CA ARG A 214 -17.93 16.73 8.75
C ARG A 214 -17.95 17.98 9.62
N CYS A 215 -19.10 18.66 9.67
CA CYS A 215 -19.30 19.74 10.65
C CYS A 215 -19.67 19.19 12.03
N LYS A 216 -19.22 19.87 13.08
CA LYS A 216 -19.62 19.59 14.47
C LYS A 216 -21.10 19.93 14.66
N GLU A 217 -21.67 19.42 15.74
CA GLU A 217 -23.04 19.77 16.14
C GLU A 217 -23.20 21.30 16.30
N GLY A 218 -24.33 21.83 15.81
CA GLY A 218 -24.56 23.28 15.78
C GLY A 218 -23.82 24.03 14.67
N PHE A 219 -23.19 23.30 13.73
CA PHE A 219 -22.60 23.86 12.51
C PHE A 219 -23.19 23.24 11.25
N CYS A 220 -23.17 23.97 10.14
CA CYS A 220 -23.65 23.49 8.85
C CYS A 220 -22.57 23.60 7.76
N PRO A 221 -22.57 22.71 6.77
CA PRO A 221 -21.75 22.88 5.57
C PRO A 221 -22.40 23.92 4.64
N PHE A 222 -21.62 24.91 4.20
CA PHE A 222 -21.95 25.94 3.21
C PHE A 222 -23.06 26.96 3.55
N SER A 223 -24.21 26.58 4.11
CA SER A 223 -25.31 27.53 4.43
C SER A 223 -26.21 27.09 5.59
N CYS A 224 -26.39 28.01 6.56
CA CYS A 224 -27.12 27.82 7.82
C CYS A 224 -28.49 28.51 7.84
N HIS A 225 -29.02 28.94 6.69
CA HIS A 225 -30.31 29.66 6.61
C HIS A 225 -31.51 28.74 6.29
N LEU A 226 -31.26 27.47 5.99
CA LEU A 226 -32.31 26.54 5.58
C LEU A 226 -32.74 25.72 6.80
N ALA A 227 -33.97 25.99 7.28
CA ALA A 227 -34.78 24.92 7.85
C ALA A 227 -34.73 23.77 6.84
N SER A 228 -34.09 22.67 7.21
CA SER A 228 -33.98 21.52 6.33
C SER A 228 -35.35 21.16 5.79
N ALA A 229 -35.45 20.84 4.49
CA ALA A 229 -36.70 20.36 3.87
C ALA A 229 -37.29 19.14 4.61
N ASN A 230 -36.51 18.52 5.49
CA ASN A 230 -36.93 17.55 6.49
C ASN A 230 -36.40 17.97 7.89
N PRO A 231 -37.27 18.32 8.85
CA PRO A 231 -36.90 18.68 10.23
C PRO A 231 -36.09 17.60 10.97
N SER A 232 -36.14 16.35 10.50
CA SER A 232 -35.46 15.22 11.13
C SER A 232 -33.98 15.06 10.74
N ILE A 233 -33.49 15.77 9.73
CA ILE A 233 -32.08 15.69 9.28
C ILE A 233 -31.39 17.02 9.51
N LEU A 234 -30.64 17.07 10.61
CA LEU A 234 -29.86 18.25 10.99
C LEU A 234 -28.69 18.49 10.01
N PRO A 235 -28.33 19.76 9.73
CA PRO A 235 -27.33 20.10 8.70
C PRO A 235 -25.96 19.42 8.85
N TRP A 236 -25.47 19.16 10.07
CA TRP A 236 -24.20 18.48 10.33
C TRP A 236 -24.24 16.95 10.12
N ASN A 237 -25.44 16.37 10.01
CA ASN A 237 -25.65 14.94 9.77
C ASN A 237 -25.85 14.60 8.29
N ARG A 238 -25.55 15.52 7.37
CA ARG A 238 -25.66 15.27 5.93
C ARG A 238 -24.73 14.14 5.48
N SER A 239 -25.24 13.37 4.54
CA SER A 239 -24.54 12.30 3.83
C SER A 239 -24.88 12.43 2.33
N PRO A 240 -23.93 12.21 1.41
CA PRO A 240 -22.53 11.83 1.65
C PRO A 240 -21.69 12.99 2.19
N LEU A 241 -20.60 12.66 2.89
CA LEU A 241 -19.64 13.64 3.37
C LEU A 241 -18.69 14.09 2.25
N PRO A 242 -18.37 15.39 2.16
CA PRO A 242 -17.32 15.89 1.27
C PRO A 242 -16.02 15.16 1.56
N THR A 243 -15.39 14.59 0.54
CA THR A 243 -14.21 13.75 0.68
C THR A 243 -13.08 14.25 -0.20
N ARG A 244 -11.91 14.41 0.41
CA ARG A 244 -10.64 14.77 -0.20
C ARG A 244 -9.84 13.52 -0.49
N GLN A 245 -9.20 13.44 -1.65
CA GLN A 245 -8.27 12.37 -2.01
C GLN A 245 -6.90 12.94 -2.37
N CYS A 246 -5.82 12.34 -1.87
CA CYS A 246 -4.46 12.77 -2.19
C CYS A 246 -4.06 12.29 -3.60
N LEU A 247 -3.70 13.22 -4.48
CA LEU A 247 -3.34 12.97 -5.88
C LEU A 247 -1.84 12.79 -6.08
N GLU A 248 -1.46 12.27 -7.24
CA GLU A 248 -0.07 12.12 -7.68
C GLU A 248 0.65 13.45 -7.85
N THR A 249 -0.09 14.56 -7.87
CA THR A 249 0.46 15.92 -7.90
C THR A 249 0.89 16.44 -6.53
N GLY A 250 0.65 15.68 -5.44
CA GLY A 250 0.86 16.14 -4.07
C GLY A 250 -0.22 17.12 -3.57
N LYS A 251 -1.35 17.20 -4.28
CA LYS A 251 -2.50 18.04 -3.91
C LYS A 251 -3.72 17.18 -3.58
N TRP A 252 -4.57 17.69 -2.68
CA TRP A 252 -5.87 17.10 -2.39
C TRP A 252 -6.91 17.49 -3.44
N THR A 253 -7.80 16.58 -3.81
CA THR A 253 -8.97 16.87 -4.66
C THR A 253 -9.96 17.80 -3.96
N GLY A 254 -10.84 18.48 -4.72
CA GLY A 254 -11.94 19.29 -4.19
C GLY A 254 -11.57 20.73 -3.84
N GLU A 255 -12.53 21.47 -3.29
CA GLU A 255 -12.41 22.89 -2.91
C GLU A 255 -12.55 23.10 -1.40
N ASP A 256 -12.05 24.22 -0.89
CA ASP A 256 -12.04 24.59 0.52
C ASP A 256 -13.40 24.35 1.19
N PHE A 257 -13.35 23.78 2.39
CA PHE A 257 -14.53 23.34 3.13
C PHE A 257 -14.60 24.08 4.46
N PHE A 258 -15.72 24.74 4.70
CA PHE A 258 -15.97 25.53 5.90
C PHE A 258 -17.28 25.13 6.55
N CYS A 259 -17.31 25.25 7.88
CA CYS A 259 -18.49 25.00 8.69
C CYS A 259 -18.94 26.32 9.32
N GLU A 260 -20.15 26.76 8.99
CA GLU A 260 -20.76 27.94 9.62
C GLU A 260 -21.55 27.54 10.85
N LYS A 261 -21.59 28.40 11.88
CA LYS A 261 -22.47 28.19 13.03
C LYS A 261 -23.93 28.33 12.59
N MET A 262 -24.80 27.47 13.12
CA MET A 262 -26.25 27.56 12.96
C MET A 262 -26.74 28.95 13.34
N ARG A 263 -27.62 29.53 12.52
CA ARG A 263 -28.21 30.86 12.75
C ARG A 263 -29.66 30.70 13.17
N CYS A 264 -30.05 31.43 14.22
CA CYS A 264 -31.44 31.58 14.60
C CYS A 264 -32.07 32.77 13.86
N PRO A 265 -33.41 32.80 13.75
CA PRO A 265 -34.13 33.94 13.20
C PRO A 265 -33.76 35.24 13.93
N VAL A 266 -33.73 36.35 13.20
CA VAL A 266 -33.53 37.68 13.80
C VAL A 266 -34.64 37.94 14.83
N LEU A 267 -34.27 38.40 16.01
CA LEU A 267 -35.22 38.86 17.03
C LEU A 267 -35.36 40.38 16.93
N ASP A 268 -36.59 40.84 16.82
CA ASP A 268 -36.91 42.26 16.88
C ASP A 268 -36.91 42.76 18.32
N SER A 269 -36.42 44.00 18.51
CA SER A 269 -36.52 44.71 19.79
C SER A 269 -37.99 44.95 20.15
N PRO A 270 -38.44 44.59 21.37
CA PRO A 270 -39.81 44.86 21.79
C PRO A 270 -40.06 46.37 21.88
N LEU A 271 -41.23 46.81 21.38
CA LEU A 271 -41.67 48.20 21.53
C LEU A 271 -41.80 48.55 23.04
N HIS A 272 -41.32 49.73 23.44
CA HIS A 272 -41.21 50.13 24.86
C HIS A 272 -40.35 49.17 25.71
N GLY A 273 -39.42 48.46 25.07
CA GLY A 273 -38.44 47.63 25.73
C GLY A 273 -37.02 47.90 25.25
N LYS A 274 -36.09 47.25 25.92
CA LYS A 274 -34.66 47.26 25.66
C LYS A 274 -34.17 45.82 25.56
N ASP A 275 -33.20 45.61 24.69
CA ASP A 275 -32.53 44.33 24.54
C ASP A 275 -31.01 44.51 24.45
N ASN A 276 -30.28 43.42 24.67
CA ASN A 276 -28.84 43.35 24.41
C ASN A 276 -28.52 42.55 23.13
N CYS A 277 -29.49 42.40 22.24
CA CYS A 277 -29.41 41.60 21.02
C CYS A 277 -28.84 42.36 19.82
N SER A 278 -28.82 43.69 19.91
CA SER A 278 -28.37 44.59 18.84
C SER A 278 -26.94 44.28 18.37
N GLY A 279 -26.78 43.99 17.08
CA GLY A 279 -25.46 43.73 16.46
C GLY A 279 -24.94 42.29 16.59
N LEU A 280 -25.73 41.36 17.15
CA LEU A 280 -25.36 39.95 17.20
C LEU A 280 -25.70 39.23 15.89
N HIS A 281 -24.83 38.36 15.42
CA HIS A 281 -25.06 37.50 14.25
C HIS A 281 -26.05 36.34 14.51
N PHE A 282 -26.77 36.36 15.64
CA PHE A 282 -27.75 35.36 16.10
C PHE A 282 -27.33 33.90 15.86
N VAL A 283 -26.09 33.56 16.20
CA VAL A 283 -25.54 32.22 16.02
C VAL A 283 -25.82 31.31 17.22
N PHE A 284 -25.74 30.00 17.05
CA PHE A 284 -25.84 29.00 18.11
C PHE A 284 -25.02 29.40 19.35
N GLY A 285 -25.67 29.36 20.52
CA GLY A 285 -25.11 29.76 21.82
C GLY A 285 -25.30 31.25 22.17
N THR A 286 -25.73 32.08 21.21
CA THR A 286 -26.06 33.50 21.48
C THR A 286 -27.22 33.59 22.46
N THR A 287 -27.11 34.49 23.44
CA THR A 287 -28.16 34.74 24.43
C THR A 287 -28.57 36.20 24.41
N CYS A 288 -29.88 36.41 24.44
CA CYS A 288 -30.59 37.65 24.26
C CYS A 288 -31.44 37.91 25.51
N GLN A 289 -31.20 39.03 26.17
CA GLN A 289 -31.96 39.49 27.33
C GLN A 289 -32.85 40.67 26.94
N PHE A 290 -34.09 40.63 27.40
CA PHE A 290 -35.11 41.64 27.18
C PHE A 290 -35.57 42.23 28.52
N ASP A 291 -35.80 43.54 28.51
CA ASP A 291 -36.31 44.29 29.64
C ASP A 291 -37.31 45.34 29.13
N CYS A 292 -38.31 45.68 29.93
CA CYS A 292 -39.30 46.69 29.57
C CYS A 292 -39.02 48.04 30.24
N GLU A 293 -39.40 49.12 29.58
CA GLU A 293 -39.32 50.46 30.14
C GLU A 293 -40.27 50.62 31.34
N ALA A 294 -39.97 51.59 32.20
CA ALA A 294 -40.81 51.85 33.37
C ALA A 294 -42.26 52.20 32.95
N GLY A 295 -43.22 51.45 33.50
CA GLY A 295 -44.64 51.55 33.12
C GLY A 295 -45.11 50.46 32.18
N TYR A 296 -44.23 49.55 31.79
CA TYR A 296 -44.55 48.35 31.03
C TYR A 296 -44.11 47.09 31.78
N GLU A 297 -44.87 46.03 31.63
CA GLU A 297 -44.59 44.70 32.17
C GLU A 297 -44.14 43.77 31.05
N LEU A 298 -43.11 42.97 31.32
CA LEU A 298 -42.56 42.03 30.35
C LEU A 298 -43.46 40.81 30.23
N GLN A 299 -43.97 40.58 29.03
CA GLN A 299 -44.67 39.37 28.65
C GLN A 299 -43.75 38.49 27.78
N GLY A 300 -43.77 37.19 28.03
CA GLY A 300 -42.88 36.23 27.37
C GLY A 300 -41.58 35.95 28.13
N SER A 301 -40.51 35.61 27.43
CA SER A 301 -39.27 35.13 28.05
C SER A 301 -38.19 36.22 28.15
N ARG A 302 -37.89 36.65 29.37
CA ARG A 302 -36.81 37.64 29.66
C ARG A 302 -35.46 37.26 29.04
N LEU A 303 -35.14 35.97 28.94
CA LEU A 303 -33.91 35.46 28.36
C LEU A 303 -34.25 34.46 27.25
N ARG A 304 -33.64 34.63 26.07
CA ARG A 304 -33.76 33.70 24.94
C ARG A 304 -32.37 33.31 24.47
N THR A 305 -32.15 32.03 24.22
CA THR A 305 -30.86 31.47 23.78
C THR A 305 -31.06 30.74 22.46
N CYS A 306 -30.15 30.94 21.51
CA CYS A 306 -30.15 30.28 20.21
C CYS A 306 -29.65 28.84 20.37
N LEU A 307 -30.52 27.87 20.07
CA LEU A 307 -30.29 26.44 20.20
C LEU A 307 -29.53 25.85 19.01
N VAL A 308 -29.05 24.61 19.18
CA VAL A 308 -28.28 23.87 18.17
C VAL A 308 -29.07 23.67 16.86
N ASP A 309 -30.39 23.56 16.96
CA ASP A 309 -31.30 23.35 15.83
C ASP A 309 -31.66 24.64 15.07
N GLY A 310 -31.11 25.79 15.50
CA GLY A 310 -31.42 27.09 14.92
C GLY A 310 -32.72 27.72 15.43
N THR A 311 -33.28 27.22 16.55
CA THR A 311 -34.46 27.82 17.19
C THR A 311 -34.10 28.61 18.45
N TRP A 312 -34.96 29.54 18.86
CA TRP A 312 -34.80 30.28 20.12
C TRP A 312 -35.54 29.59 21.26
N THR A 313 -34.93 29.53 22.44
CA THR A 313 -35.66 29.16 23.65
C THR A 313 -36.75 30.18 24.00
N GLY A 314 -37.72 29.72 24.78
CA GLY A 314 -38.78 30.57 25.32
C GLY A 314 -39.74 31.11 24.27
N SER A 315 -40.54 32.08 24.69
CA SER A 315 -41.57 32.75 23.89
C SER A 315 -41.17 34.18 23.51
N GLN A 316 -41.76 34.68 22.43
CA GLN A 316 -41.55 36.05 21.95
C GLN A 316 -41.84 37.08 23.04
N THR A 317 -40.93 38.02 23.23
CA THR A 317 -41.03 39.08 24.22
C THR A 317 -41.79 40.27 23.68
N HIS A 318 -42.70 40.81 24.49
CA HIS A 318 -43.38 42.08 24.25
C HIS A 318 -43.63 42.79 25.58
N CYS A 319 -43.69 44.12 25.54
CA CYS A 319 -43.90 44.94 26.72
C CYS A 319 -45.35 45.44 26.73
N GLU A 320 -46.12 45.03 27.73
CA GLU A 320 -47.51 45.43 27.89
C GLU A 320 -47.61 46.58 28.89
N GLU A 321 -48.38 47.63 28.55
CA GLU A 321 -48.53 48.78 29.42
C GLU A 321 -49.19 48.40 30.75
N ILE A 322 -48.55 48.75 31.87
CA ILE A 322 -49.11 48.55 33.20
C ILE A 322 -50.23 49.55 33.40
N LYS A 323 -51.44 49.04 33.65
CA LYS A 323 -52.62 49.85 33.97
C LYS A 323 -53.08 49.59 35.39
N CYS A 324 -53.28 50.66 36.15
CA CYS A 324 -53.86 50.59 37.49
C CYS A 324 -55.37 50.34 37.40
N GLU A 325 -55.88 49.48 38.26
CA GLU A 325 -57.33 49.28 38.38
C GLU A 325 -58.04 50.57 38.82
N PRO A 326 -59.32 50.76 38.44
CA PRO A 326 -60.07 51.94 38.82
C PRO A 326 -60.15 52.11 40.34
N LEU A 327 -60.08 53.36 40.80
CA LEU A 327 -60.12 53.70 42.22
C LEU A 327 -61.50 53.35 42.82
N LYS A 328 -61.48 52.44 43.81
CA LYS A 328 -62.66 52.14 44.62
C LYS A 328 -62.94 53.31 45.56
N HIS A 329 -64.08 53.95 45.41
CA HIS A 329 -64.52 55.09 46.23
C HIS A 329 -66.01 54.95 46.59
N ASN A 330 -66.42 55.56 47.71
CA ASN A 330 -67.84 55.60 48.12
C ASN A 330 -68.53 56.84 47.53
N MET A 331 -69.87 56.91 47.61
CA MET A 331 -70.67 58.02 47.04
C MET A 331 -70.36 59.42 47.63
N GLN A 332 -69.53 59.52 48.67
CA GLN A 332 -69.14 60.78 49.31
C GLN A 332 -67.82 61.35 48.78
N LEU A 333 -67.02 60.55 48.07
CA LEU A 333 -65.74 60.97 47.50
C LEU A 333 -65.89 61.26 46.00
N LYS A 334 -65.36 62.40 45.54
CA LYS A 334 -65.37 62.77 44.11
C LYS A 334 -63.97 62.61 43.51
N VAL A 335 -63.75 61.52 42.78
CA VAL A 335 -62.49 61.26 42.09
C VAL A 335 -62.47 62.01 40.75
N LYS A 336 -61.39 62.74 40.47
CA LYS A 336 -61.16 63.40 39.18
C LYS A 336 -59.81 62.99 38.57
N PRO A 337 -59.74 62.79 37.24
CA PRO A 337 -60.85 62.74 36.27
C PRO A 337 -61.73 61.49 36.44
N GLU A 338 -62.98 61.53 35.96
CA GLU A 338 -63.98 60.44 36.11
C GLU A 338 -63.48 59.08 35.58
N LYS A 339 -62.59 59.10 34.58
CA LYS A 339 -61.93 57.89 34.05
C LYS A 339 -61.18 57.10 35.13
N CYS A 340 -60.64 57.76 36.16
CA CYS A 340 -59.97 57.09 37.28
C CYS A 340 -60.90 56.19 38.10
N SER A 341 -62.21 56.41 38.03
CA SER A 341 -63.21 55.59 38.73
C SER A 341 -63.76 54.45 37.88
N ASN A 342 -63.69 54.56 36.55
CA ASN A 342 -64.45 53.72 35.63
C ASN A 342 -63.57 52.95 34.62
N GLN A 343 -62.28 53.28 34.51
CA GLN A 343 -61.36 52.70 33.51
C GLN A 343 -60.00 52.40 34.14
N LYS A 344 -59.28 51.41 33.59
CA LYS A 344 -57.89 51.17 33.99
C LYS A 344 -57.02 52.32 33.50
N MET A 345 -56.20 52.86 34.39
CA MET A 345 -55.41 54.07 34.12
C MET A 345 -53.94 53.73 33.82
N PRO A 346 -53.32 54.33 32.79
CA PRO A 346 -51.90 54.19 32.49
C PRO A 346 -50.96 54.49 33.67
N PHE A 347 -49.76 53.91 33.63
CA PHE A 347 -48.68 54.24 34.56
C PHE A 347 -48.42 55.76 34.64
N ARG A 348 -48.15 56.28 35.84
CA ARG A 348 -48.00 57.72 36.17
C ARG A 348 -49.25 58.60 35.97
N SER A 349 -50.43 58.03 35.76
CA SER A 349 -51.69 58.78 35.80
C SER A 349 -51.90 59.44 37.17
N LYS A 350 -52.35 60.69 37.19
CA LYS A 350 -52.67 61.44 38.42
C LYS A 350 -54.19 61.48 38.62
N CYS A 351 -54.66 60.88 39.70
CA CYS A 351 -56.06 60.92 40.15
C CYS A 351 -56.12 61.64 41.50
N ARG A 352 -57.14 62.45 41.74
CA ARG A 352 -57.32 63.22 42.98
C ARG A 352 -58.76 63.22 43.46
#